data_AF-A0A7S1RIM2-F1
#
_entry.id   AF-A0A7S1RIM2-F1
#
_cell.length_a   1.000
_cell.length_b   1.000
_cell.length_c   1.000
_cell.angle_alpha   90.00
_cell.angle_beta   90.00
_cell.angle_gamma   90.00
#
_symmetry.space_group_name_H-M   'P 1'
#
loop_
_entity.id
_entity.type
_entity.pdbx_description
1 polymer ?
#
loop_
_entity_poly.entity_id
_entity_poly.type
_entity_poly.pdbx_seq_one_letter_code
_entity_poly.pdbx_strand_id
1 'polypeptide(L)'
;VGPLSQELAELLKESVKRSYGELDLGLPGGLGTGEWRHAALLQDSAPGAVASQHLNRRLRATLITDSELLTRILKAFEQCASDGAKLLKSDWPHAFELVGISSASPVELDDKVALTYFEFVSYVVGVRPSPVEVAMYDLSNGLVQWIPAAALGGQKFEGVWHTGVRAFGTEYWYGGGIFPSKIGDGEIPFGAPKRVQPLASTWRTREELMEFVHKDLLPSYNRHSYDVLTRNCNHFSNELVQFLLNGRCLDRSILMQPEWARSAVLVKLLRPILNRELGCFGSSGKRVASAHAFVDDLTSEWRSRVQPGDLVLHRKRFIDQPRVARVTQLFRSGGPPQCEILFFGLSGPEASSPRGSPQFGRQGALLEPLRWSLVRHHGVPVQDLWPCLSRASLGATVLFASLAAQDVAAARVLRRLPSSHSAHCPRHHELQPFARSWLSQAPLCNICGLPLGRRSGLCCRECRFHVCDSCIDCGQRFAGGGVFADILTRELAKDLLVHPGWRRFWARGLFHRARYGGEALDREEMRRLSDRLCSDLGRAKLTSMELGRLLELFGRQLGGGQLELDQGALENFFQEFLRETANLQMCL
;
A
#
# COMPACT_ATOMS: atom_id res chain seq x y z
N VAL A 1 4.59 -10.77 -40.43
CA VAL A 1 4.46 -9.62 -39.50
C VAL A 1 5.78 -8.87 -39.54
N GLY A 2 5.79 -7.54 -39.67
CA GLY A 2 7.03 -6.75 -39.68
C GLY A 2 7.68 -6.69 -38.29
N PRO A 3 8.87 -6.06 -38.16
CA PRO A 3 9.48 -5.82 -36.86
C PRO A 3 8.55 -5.00 -35.97
N LEU A 4 8.53 -5.31 -34.67
CA LEU A 4 7.84 -4.50 -33.67
C LEU A 4 8.42 -3.08 -33.66
N SER A 5 7.57 -2.07 -33.46
CA SER A 5 8.05 -0.72 -33.14
C SER A 5 8.90 -0.75 -31.86
N GLN A 6 9.86 0.17 -31.75
CA GLN A 6 10.76 0.26 -30.59
C GLN A 6 10.00 0.27 -29.25
N GLU A 7 8.87 0.97 -29.19
CA GLU A 7 8.00 1.03 -28.01
C GLU A 7 7.37 -0.31 -27.63
N LEU A 8 6.90 -1.08 -28.63
CA LEU A 8 6.33 -2.41 -28.41
C LEU A 8 7.41 -3.43 -28.07
N ALA A 9 8.61 -3.30 -28.64
CA ALA A 9 9.76 -4.12 -28.31
C ALA A 9 10.22 -3.90 -26.86
N GLU A 10 10.24 -2.64 -26.38
CA GLU A 10 10.56 -2.30 -24.99
C GLU A 10 9.49 -2.82 -24.01
N LEU A 11 8.20 -2.62 -24.33
CA LEU A 11 7.08 -3.17 -23.55
C LEU A 11 7.18 -4.70 -23.47
N LEU A 12 7.43 -5.38 -24.59
CA LEU A 12 7.55 -6.84 -24.64
C LEU A 12 8.75 -7.33 -23.81
N LYS A 13 9.91 -6.67 -23.95
CA LYS A 13 11.13 -6.99 -23.20
C LYS A 13 10.92 -6.91 -21.69
N GLU A 14 10.30 -5.84 -21.19
CA GLU A 14 10.05 -5.71 -19.74
C GLU A 14 8.95 -6.69 -19.26
N SER A 15 7.96 -7.00 -20.11
CA SER A 15 6.94 -8.02 -19.82
C SER A 15 7.58 -9.40 -19.65
N VAL A 16 8.38 -9.83 -20.63
CA VAL A 16 9.12 -11.11 -20.62
C VAL A 16 10.10 -11.17 -19.46
N LYS A 17 10.85 -10.08 -19.18
CA LYS A 17 11.77 -9.99 -18.04
C LYS A 17 11.07 -10.22 -16.69
N ARG A 18 9.84 -9.73 -16.53
CA ARG A 18 9.07 -9.97 -15.29
C ARG A 18 8.52 -11.38 -15.21
N SER A 19 7.94 -11.91 -16.28
CA SER A 19 7.52 -13.32 -16.32
C SER A 19 8.70 -14.24 -16.00
N TYR A 20 9.88 -14.01 -16.60
CA TYR A 20 11.11 -14.74 -16.26
C TYR A 20 11.45 -14.62 -14.77
N GLY A 21 11.47 -13.40 -14.22
CA GLY A 21 11.79 -13.17 -12.80
C GLY A 21 10.74 -13.68 -11.79
N GLU A 22 9.52 -14.00 -12.23
CA GLU A 22 8.52 -14.70 -11.42
C GLU A 22 8.79 -16.21 -11.38
N LEU A 23 9.19 -16.78 -12.51
CA LEU A 23 9.53 -18.21 -12.71
C LEU A 23 10.87 -18.61 -12.06
N ASP A 24 11.89 -17.74 -12.17
CA ASP A 24 13.29 -18.00 -11.78
C ASP A 24 13.44 -18.21 -10.27
N LEU A 25 13.74 -19.43 -9.84
CA LEU A 25 13.96 -19.82 -8.45
C LEU A 25 15.42 -19.62 -7.99
N GLY A 26 16.26 -18.99 -8.80
CA GLY A 26 17.65 -18.67 -8.44
C GLY A 26 18.59 -19.87 -8.50
N LEU A 27 18.21 -20.94 -9.21
CA LEU A 27 19.04 -22.13 -9.39
C LEU A 27 20.18 -21.88 -10.40
N PRO A 28 21.34 -22.55 -10.25
CA PRO A 28 22.46 -22.39 -11.16
C PRO A 28 22.10 -22.85 -12.58
N GLY A 29 22.37 -22.01 -13.57
CA GLY A 29 22.05 -22.27 -14.99
C GLY A 29 20.86 -21.47 -15.53
N GLY A 30 20.10 -20.76 -14.68
CA GLY A 30 18.86 -20.08 -15.10
C GLY A 30 17.71 -21.07 -15.30
N LEU A 31 16.63 -20.64 -15.97
CA LEU A 31 15.37 -21.40 -16.06
C LEU A 31 15.52 -22.82 -16.63
N GLY A 32 15.61 -23.80 -15.73
CA GLY A 32 15.68 -25.22 -16.02
C GLY A 32 14.31 -25.87 -16.19
N THR A 33 14.30 -27.13 -16.62
CA THR A 33 13.08 -27.92 -16.79
C THR A 33 12.28 -28.07 -15.49
N GLY A 34 12.97 -28.15 -14.34
CA GLY A 34 12.32 -28.20 -13.02
C GLY A 34 11.49 -26.95 -12.70
N GLU A 35 12.03 -25.76 -12.96
CA GLU A 35 11.33 -24.49 -12.70
C GLU A 35 10.13 -24.32 -13.63
N TRP A 36 10.25 -24.71 -14.90
CA TRP A 36 9.12 -24.75 -15.83
C TRP A 36 7.99 -25.69 -15.37
N ARG A 37 8.34 -26.91 -14.91
CA ARG A 37 7.35 -27.87 -14.37
C ARG A 37 6.69 -27.34 -13.11
N HIS A 38 7.48 -26.80 -12.19
CA HIS A 38 7.00 -26.18 -10.95
C HIS A 38 6.03 -25.03 -11.23
N ALA A 39 6.38 -24.13 -12.13
CA ALA A 39 5.52 -23.02 -12.52
C ALA A 39 4.21 -23.47 -13.18
N ALA A 40 4.25 -24.47 -14.07
CA ALA A 40 3.04 -25.02 -14.68
C ALA A 40 2.11 -25.66 -13.63
N LEU A 41 2.66 -26.41 -12.67
CA LEU A 41 1.89 -27.00 -11.57
C LEU A 41 1.33 -25.92 -10.63
N LEU A 42 2.07 -24.84 -10.36
CA LEU A 42 1.54 -23.69 -9.60
C LEU A 42 0.48 -22.90 -10.38
N GLN A 43 0.56 -22.82 -11.71
CA GLN A 43 -0.45 -22.13 -12.50
C GLN A 43 -1.83 -22.81 -12.41
N ASP A 44 -1.86 -24.13 -12.31
CA ASP A 44 -3.08 -24.94 -12.10
C ASP A 44 -3.53 -24.92 -10.62
N SER A 45 -2.60 -25.13 -9.69
CA SER A 45 -2.92 -25.35 -8.26
C SER A 45 -2.95 -24.10 -7.38
N ALA A 46 -2.14 -23.08 -7.65
CA ALA A 46 -2.03 -21.92 -6.76
C ALA A 46 -3.34 -21.12 -6.77
N PRO A 47 -3.82 -20.66 -5.60
CA PRO A 47 -5.13 -20.03 -5.52
C PRO A 47 -5.15 -18.61 -6.12
N GLY A 48 -3.98 -17.99 -6.32
CA GLY A 48 -3.79 -16.74 -7.07
C GLY A 48 -2.31 -16.34 -7.18
N ALA A 49 -2.01 -15.35 -8.03
CA ALA A 49 -0.62 -14.94 -8.33
C ALA A 49 0.18 -14.51 -7.09
N VAL A 50 -0.44 -13.75 -6.18
CA VAL A 50 0.16 -13.36 -4.89
C VAL A 50 0.58 -14.58 -4.07
N ALA A 51 -0.24 -15.62 -4.00
CA ALA A 51 0.09 -16.85 -3.28
C ALA A 51 1.27 -17.59 -3.94
N SER A 52 1.30 -17.67 -5.27
CA SER A 52 2.44 -18.22 -6.03
C SER A 52 3.73 -17.43 -5.78
N GLN A 53 3.68 -16.10 -5.78
CA GLN A 53 4.84 -15.24 -5.53
C GLN A 53 5.42 -15.45 -4.13
N HIS A 54 4.56 -15.54 -3.11
CA HIS A 54 4.95 -15.86 -1.74
C HIS A 54 5.57 -17.26 -1.63
N LEU A 55 4.96 -18.27 -2.26
CA LEU A 55 5.51 -19.63 -2.29
C LEU A 55 6.88 -19.68 -2.97
N ASN A 56 7.05 -19.07 -4.15
CA ASN A 56 8.34 -19.01 -4.84
C ASN A 56 9.39 -18.26 -4.02
N ARG A 57 9.01 -17.21 -3.28
CA ARG A 57 9.93 -16.48 -2.37
C ARG A 57 10.41 -17.37 -1.21
N ARG A 58 9.53 -18.18 -0.62
CA ARG A 58 9.87 -19.14 0.44
C ARG A 58 10.74 -20.27 -0.11
N LEU A 59 10.34 -20.87 -1.23
CA LEU A 59 11.08 -21.95 -1.90
C LEU A 59 12.49 -21.51 -2.33
N ARG A 60 12.65 -20.31 -2.91
CA ARG A 60 13.97 -19.69 -3.18
C ARG A 60 14.87 -19.68 -1.95
N ALA A 61 14.33 -19.30 -0.78
CA ALA A 61 15.11 -19.25 0.45
C ALA A 61 15.58 -20.65 0.90
N THR A 62 14.74 -21.67 0.73
CA THR A 62 15.11 -23.07 1.03
C THR A 62 16.09 -23.65 0.02
N LEU A 63 15.97 -23.31 -1.27
CA LEU A 63 16.87 -23.79 -2.33
C LEU A 63 18.30 -23.26 -2.22
N ILE A 64 18.52 -22.14 -1.52
CA ILE A 64 19.88 -21.67 -1.17
C ILE A 64 20.62 -22.69 -0.29
N THR A 65 19.90 -23.38 0.59
CA THR A 65 20.47 -24.42 1.48
C THR A 65 20.40 -25.83 0.91
N ASP A 66 19.47 -26.10 -0.01
CA ASP A 66 19.21 -27.44 -0.57
C ASP A 66 18.73 -27.31 -2.02
N SER A 67 19.67 -27.21 -2.96
CA SER A 67 19.38 -27.01 -4.38
C SER A 67 18.61 -28.17 -5.02
N GLU A 68 18.70 -29.37 -4.46
CA GLU A 68 18.02 -30.58 -4.95
C GLU A 68 16.59 -30.73 -4.44
N LEU A 69 16.14 -29.88 -3.51
CA LEU A 69 14.79 -29.96 -2.95
C LEU A 69 13.71 -29.84 -4.05
N LEU A 70 13.91 -28.99 -5.06
CA LEU A 70 12.97 -28.86 -6.18
C LEU A 70 12.83 -30.18 -6.96
N THR A 71 13.95 -30.85 -7.24
CA THR A 71 14.00 -32.14 -7.92
C THR A 71 13.21 -33.19 -7.13
N ARG A 72 13.41 -33.26 -5.80
CA ARG A 72 12.70 -34.20 -4.92
C ARG A 72 11.22 -33.90 -4.82
N ILE A 73 10.83 -32.62 -4.66
CA ILE A 73 9.43 -32.16 -4.66
C ILE A 73 8.69 -32.60 -5.93
N LEU A 74 9.28 -32.34 -7.11
CA LEU A 74 8.64 -32.66 -8.38
C LEU A 74 8.50 -34.18 -8.57
N LYS A 75 9.54 -34.94 -8.23
CA LYS A 75 9.52 -36.41 -8.31
C LYS A 75 8.50 -37.02 -7.35
N ALA A 76 8.47 -36.59 -6.09
CA ALA A 76 7.53 -37.08 -5.09
C ALA A 76 6.08 -36.77 -5.48
N PHE A 77 5.80 -35.56 -5.96
CA PHE A 77 4.46 -35.20 -6.42
C PHE A 77 4.06 -35.99 -7.67
N GLU A 78 4.93 -36.14 -8.66
CA GLU A 78 4.67 -36.93 -9.88
C GLU A 78 4.41 -38.42 -9.57
N GLN A 79 5.09 -38.99 -8.58
CA GLN A 79 4.92 -40.39 -8.18
C GLN A 79 3.62 -40.65 -7.40
N CYS A 80 3.13 -39.67 -6.63
CA CYS A 80 1.99 -39.85 -5.71
C CYS A 80 0.70 -39.09 -6.15
N ALA A 81 0.75 -38.26 -7.20
CA ALA A 81 -0.40 -37.46 -7.60
C ALA A 81 -1.37 -38.22 -8.51
N SER A 82 -2.63 -38.21 -8.08
CA SER A 82 -3.78 -38.74 -8.80
C SER A 82 -4.43 -37.69 -9.73
N ASP A 83 -5.49 -38.09 -10.44
CA ASP A 83 -6.30 -37.24 -11.32
C ASP A 83 -5.50 -36.50 -12.42
N GLY A 84 -4.54 -37.19 -13.03
CA GLY A 84 -3.67 -36.60 -14.06
C GLY A 84 -2.63 -35.64 -13.47
N ALA A 85 -1.98 -36.06 -12.37
CA ALA A 85 -0.98 -35.29 -11.63
C ALA A 85 -1.48 -33.93 -11.10
N LYS A 86 -2.70 -33.88 -10.57
CA LYS A 86 -3.32 -32.65 -10.01
C LYS A 86 -3.41 -32.63 -8.49
N LEU A 87 -3.66 -33.79 -7.86
CA LEU A 87 -3.98 -33.90 -6.43
C LEU A 87 -3.31 -35.11 -5.78
N LEU A 88 -2.67 -34.92 -4.63
CA LEU A 88 -2.33 -36.01 -3.71
C LEU A 88 -3.58 -36.36 -2.91
N LYS A 89 -4.07 -37.61 -3.01
CA LYS A 89 -5.25 -38.10 -2.26
C LYS A 89 -4.84 -38.96 -1.07
N SER A 90 -4.83 -40.28 -1.20
CA SER A 90 -4.35 -41.19 -0.14
C SER A 90 -2.84 -41.07 0.10
N ASP A 91 -2.08 -40.73 -0.94
CA ASP A 91 -0.64 -40.97 -0.97
C ASP A 91 0.19 -39.74 -0.56
N TRP A 92 -0.44 -38.70 -0.02
CA TRP A 92 0.27 -37.52 0.50
C TRP A 92 1.27 -37.83 1.63
N PRO A 93 1.09 -38.83 2.53
CA PRO A 93 2.09 -39.14 3.54
C PRO A 93 3.39 -39.62 2.90
N HIS A 94 3.28 -40.51 1.91
CA HIS A 94 4.44 -41.03 1.18
C HIS A 94 5.13 -39.93 0.34
N ALA A 95 4.36 -39.01 -0.25
CA ALA A 95 4.91 -37.84 -0.93
C ALA A 95 5.76 -36.96 0.02
N PHE A 96 5.40 -36.85 1.30
CA PHE A 96 6.22 -36.17 2.31
C PHE A 96 7.46 -36.97 2.71
N GLU A 97 7.36 -38.29 2.87
CA GLU A 97 8.53 -39.15 3.13
C GLU A 97 9.60 -39.00 2.04
N LEU A 98 9.20 -39.00 0.77
CA LEU A 98 10.09 -38.86 -0.40
C LEU A 98 10.84 -37.52 -0.47
N VAL A 99 10.36 -36.48 0.23
CA VAL A 99 11.06 -35.19 0.37
C VAL A 99 11.77 -35.01 1.71
N GLY A 100 11.73 -36.03 2.59
CA GLY A 100 12.42 -36.05 3.89
C GLY A 100 11.57 -35.60 5.08
N ILE A 101 10.24 -35.66 4.98
CA ILE A 101 9.30 -35.23 6.02
C ILE A 101 8.51 -36.45 6.52
N SER A 102 8.91 -37.02 7.66
CA SER A 102 8.33 -38.26 8.21
C SER A 102 7.19 -38.06 9.23
N SER A 103 6.82 -36.82 9.53
CA SER A 103 5.91 -36.50 10.65
C SER A 103 4.62 -35.76 10.26
N ALA A 104 4.29 -35.70 8.97
CA ALA A 104 3.11 -34.96 8.52
C ALA A 104 1.80 -35.69 8.92
N SER A 105 0.87 -34.95 9.53
CA SER A 105 -0.40 -35.50 10.02
C SER A 105 -1.64 -34.84 9.38
N PRO A 106 -2.81 -35.51 9.34
CA PRO A 106 -4.04 -34.92 8.81
C PRO A 106 -4.48 -33.66 9.57
N VAL A 107 -4.27 -33.63 10.89
CA VAL A 107 -4.65 -32.51 11.77
C VAL A 107 -3.82 -31.26 11.45
N GLU A 108 -2.52 -31.40 11.19
CA GLU A 108 -1.68 -30.31 10.69
C GLU A 108 -2.06 -29.83 9.28
N LEU A 109 -2.92 -30.58 8.57
CA LEU A 109 -3.43 -30.26 7.25
C LEU A 109 -4.90 -29.80 7.28
N ASP A 110 -5.44 -29.43 8.45
CA ASP A 110 -6.85 -29.00 8.60
C ASP A 110 -7.84 -30.10 8.12
N ASP A 111 -7.53 -31.35 8.49
CA ASP A 111 -8.24 -32.59 8.14
C ASP A 111 -8.49 -32.78 6.61
N LYS A 112 -7.62 -32.19 5.78
CA LYS A 112 -7.69 -32.32 4.32
C LYS A 112 -7.48 -33.75 3.85
N VAL A 113 -8.48 -34.25 3.11
CA VAL A 113 -8.47 -35.56 2.43
C VAL A 113 -7.62 -35.54 1.12
N ALA A 114 -7.30 -34.35 0.61
CA ALA A 114 -6.42 -34.19 -0.55
C ALA A 114 -5.65 -32.87 -0.52
N LEU A 115 -4.45 -32.87 -1.09
CA LEU A 115 -3.58 -31.70 -1.25
C LEU A 115 -3.35 -31.37 -2.72
N THR A 116 -3.45 -30.09 -3.06
CA THR A 116 -2.95 -29.56 -4.33
C THR A 116 -1.42 -29.40 -4.32
N TYR A 117 -0.76 -29.26 -5.49
CA TYR A 117 0.68 -29.01 -5.55
C TYR A 117 1.11 -27.77 -4.75
N PHE A 118 0.39 -26.65 -4.86
CA PHE A 118 0.61 -25.45 -4.06
C PHE A 118 0.62 -25.73 -2.55
N GLU A 119 -0.29 -26.56 -2.05
CA GLU A 119 -0.41 -26.88 -0.62
C GLU A 119 0.68 -27.84 -0.15
N PHE A 120 0.97 -28.87 -0.95
CA PHE A 120 2.10 -29.77 -0.72
C PHE A 120 3.42 -28.99 -0.62
N VAL A 121 3.75 -28.17 -1.62
CA VAL A 121 4.99 -27.37 -1.61
C VAL A 121 4.98 -26.36 -0.46
N SER A 122 3.83 -25.74 -0.14
CA SER A 122 3.72 -24.84 1.02
C SER A 122 4.08 -25.56 2.32
N TYR A 123 3.61 -26.80 2.51
CA TYR A 123 3.95 -27.62 3.66
C TYR A 123 5.43 -27.99 3.71
N VAL A 124 6.03 -28.34 2.55
CA VAL A 124 7.45 -28.69 2.43
C VAL A 124 8.35 -27.49 2.79
N VAL A 125 8.00 -26.27 2.39
CA VAL A 125 8.75 -25.04 2.78
C VAL A 125 8.39 -24.53 4.18
N GLY A 126 7.82 -25.39 5.04
CA GLY A 126 7.63 -25.12 6.47
C GLY A 126 6.35 -24.37 6.85
N VAL A 127 5.40 -24.17 5.92
CA VAL A 127 4.13 -23.47 6.19
C VAL A 127 3.09 -24.47 6.67
N ARG A 128 2.27 -24.09 7.65
CA ARG A 128 1.11 -24.87 8.10
C ARG A 128 -0.17 -24.06 7.87
N PRO A 129 -1.28 -24.71 7.46
CA PRO A 129 -2.56 -24.05 7.37
C PRO A 129 -2.93 -23.46 8.74
N SER A 130 -3.33 -22.20 8.76
CA SER A 130 -3.76 -21.51 9.99
C SER A 130 -5.22 -21.09 9.87
N PRO A 131 -6.07 -21.31 10.89
CA PRO A 131 -7.48 -20.95 10.81
C PRO A 131 -7.66 -19.43 10.69
N VAL A 132 -8.64 -19.02 9.90
CA VAL A 132 -9.10 -17.63 9.76
C VAL A 132 -10.57 -17.55 10.12
N GLU A 133 -10.90 -16.62 11.01
CA GLU A 133 -12.27 -16.37 11.47
C GLU A 133 -12.62 -14.89 11.35
N VAL A 134 -13.92 -14.56 11.33
CA VAL A 134 -14.39 -13.19 11.53
C VAL A 134 -15.15 -13.09 12.86
N ALA A 135 -14.72 -12.17 13.71
CA ALA A 135 -15.40 -11.79 14.93
C ALA A 135 -16.36 -10.63 14.62
N MET A 136 -17.61 -10.74 15.07
CA MET A 136 -18.68 -9.79 14.81
C MET A 136 -19.21 -9.21 16.11
N TYR A 137 -19.19 -7.88 16.20
CA TYR A 137 -19.60 -7.09 17.36
C TYR A 137 -20.78 -6.23 16.97
N ASP A 138 -21.86 -6.25 17.75
CA ASP A 138 -23.02 -5.39 17.52
C ASP A 138 -22.87 -4.10 18.33
N LEU A 139 -22.38 -3.05 17.69
CA LEU A 139 -22.15 -1.74 18.31
C LEU A 139 -23.42 -1.10 18.87
N SER A 140 -24.61 -1.58 18.48
CA SER A 140 -25.87 -1.11 19.02
C SER A 140 -26.30 -1.83 20.32
N ASN A 141 -25.62 -2.91 20.72
CA ASN A 141 -26.07 -3.81 21.80
C ASN A 141 -27.55 -4.23 21.63
N GLY A 142 -27.98 -4.52 20.40
CA GLY A 142 -29.37 -4.85 20.04
C GLY A 142 -30.32 -3.65 19.91
N LEU A 143 -29.92 -2.43 20.29
CA LEU A 143 -30.79 -1.24 20.25
C LEU A 143 -31.24 -0.86 18.83
N VAL A 144 -30.48 -1.22 17.78
CA VAL A 144 -30.86 -0.91 16.39
C VAL A 144 -32.17 -1.57 15.97
N GLN A 145 -32.53 -2.70 16.58
CA GLN A 145 -33.78 -3.43 16.28
C GLN A 145 -35.03 -2.64 16.67
N TRP A 146 -34.90 -1.67 17.58
CA TRP A 146 -35.97 -0.79 18.05
C TRP A 146 -36.09 0.51 17.24
N ILE A 147 -35.13 0.80 16.37
CA ILE A 147 -35.20 1.98 15.49
C ILE A 147 -36.22 1.69 14.37
N PRO A 148 -37.25 2.54 14.17
CA PRO A 148 -38.25 2.32 13.12
C PRO A 148 -37.59 2.21 11.74
N ALA A 149 -37.97 1.19 10.96
CA ALA A 149 -37.40 0.94 9.64
C ALA A 149 -37.49 2.16 8.69
N ALA A 150 -38.53 3.00 8.83
CA ALA A 150 -38.66 4.25 8.10
C ALA A 150 -37.51 5.25 8.35
N ALA A 151 -36.97 5.32 9.58
CA ALA A 151 -35.80 6.15 9.90
C ALA A 151 -34.48 5.57 9.32
N LEU A 152 -34.49 4.28 8.97
CA LEU A 152 -33.38 3.53 8.39
C LEU A 152 -33.59 3.20 6.89
N GLY A 153 -34.40 4.00 6.17
CA GLY A 153 -34.58 3.88 4.73
C GLY A 153 -35.39 2.65 4.28
N GLY A 154 -36.27 2.14 5.15
CA GLY A 154 -37.11 0.97 4.92
C GLY A 154 -36.48 -0.37 5.33
N GLN A 155 -35.22 -0.38 5.76
CA GLN A 155 -34.50 -1.61 6.12
C GLN A 155 -34.62 -1.92 7.62
N LYS A 156 -34.67 -3.22 7.96
CA LYS A 156 -34.46 -3.71 9.33
C LYS A 156 -33.03 -4.22 9.45
N PHE A 157 -32.33 -3.80 10.51
CA PHE A 157 -30.97 -4.24 10.80
C PHE A 157 -31.00 -5.16 12.03
N GLU A 158 -30.33 -6.32 11.95
CA GLU A 158 -30.22 -7.25 13.09
C GLU A 158 -29.22 -6.78 14.16
N GLY A 159 -28.30 -5.90 13.76
CA GLY A 159 -27.22 -5.32 14.56
C GLY A 159 -26.49 -4.24 13.74
N VAL A 160 -25.64 -3.46 14.40
CA VAL A 160 -24.67 -2.56 13.74
C VAL A 160 -23.32 -3.24 13.81
N TRP A 161 -22.95 -4.03 12.80
CA TRP A 161 -21.79 -4.91 12.88
C TRP A 161 -20.48 -4.13 12.68
N HIS A 162 -19.62 -4.19 13.69
CA HIS A 162 -18.17 -4.02 13.57
C HIS A 162 -17.53 -5.40 13.42
N THR A 163 -16.52 -5.54 12.57
CA THR A 163 -15.79 -6.80 12.40
C THR A 163 -14.29 -6.69 12.66
N GLY A 164 -13.74 -7.75 13.28
CA GLY A 164 -12.31 -8.05 13.36
C GLY A 164 -12.02 -9.40 12.70
N VAL A 165 -10.82 -9.58 12.16
CA VAL A 165 -10.38 -10.83 11.51
C VAL A 165 -9.38 -11.53 12.42
N ARG A 166 -9.67 -12.77 12.81
CA ARG A 166 -8.78 -13.59 13.64
C ARG A 166 -7.92 -14.46 12.75
N ALA A 167 -6.61 -14.36 12.92
CA ALA A 167 -5.62 -15.21 12.28
C ALA A 167 -4.36 -15.26 13.15
N PHE A 168 -3.66 -16.39 13.18
CA PHE A 168 -2.39 -16.55 13.93
C PHE A 168 -2.50 -16.12 15.42
N GLY A 169 -3.62 -16.48 16.07
CA GLY A 169 -3.90 -16.15 17.49
C GLY A 169 -4.13 -14.66 17.79
N THR A 170 -4.22 -13.81 16.77
CA THR A 170 -4.38 -12.35 16.86
C THR A 170 -5.66 -11.92 16.15
N GLU A 171 -6.40 -10.98 16.72
CA GLU A 171 -7.51 -10.31 16.05
C GLU A 171 -7.06 -8.98 15.46
N TYR A 172 -7.26 -8.80 14.16
CA TYR A 172 -6.93 -7.59 13.42
C TYR A 172 -8.21 -6.82 13.09
N TRP A 173 -8.31 -5.57 13.54
CA TRP A 173 -9.49 -4.72 13.32
C TRP A 173 -9.07 -3.28 12.99
N TYR A 174 -10.03 -2.47 12.54
CA TYR A 174 -9.77 -1.10 12.06
C TYR A 174 -10.73 -0.08 12.67
N GLY A 175 -10.16 0.96 13.28
CA GLY A 175 -10.90 1.98 14.05
C GLY A 175 -10.22 3.36 14.03
N GLY A 176 -9.72 3.76 12.87
CA GLY A 176 -8.85 4.94 12.70
C GLY A 176 -7.35 4.59 12.62
N GLY A 177 -6.98 3.39 13.06
CA GLY A 177 -5.73 2.71 12.76
C GLY A 177 -5.99 1.22 12.62
N ILE A 178 -5.02 0.46 12.11
CA ILE A 178 -5.08 -1.01 12.11
C ILE A 178 -4.51 -1.49 13.44
N PHE A 179 -5.30 -2.25 14.19
CA PHE A 179 -4.96 -2.74 15.52
C PHE A 179 -4.91 -4.27 15.52
N PRO A 180 -3.76 -4.89 15.86
CA PRO A 180 -3.77 -6.24 16.40
C PRO A 180 -4.11 -6.20 17.89
N SER A 181 -5.02 -7.05 18.31
CA SER A 181 -5.32 -7.34 19.72
C SER A 181 -5.19 -8.84 19.93
N LYS A 182 -4.64 -9.27 21.06
CA LYS A 182 -4.63 -10.71 21.38
C LYS A 182 -6.04 -11.14 21.78
N ILE A 183 -6.41 -12.37 21.42
CA ILE A 183 -7.78 -12.85 21.66
C ILE A 183 -7.97 -13.12 23.17
N GLY A 184 -8.99 -12.51 23.77
CA GLY A 184 -9.45 -12.83 25.12
C GLY A 184 -8.73 -12.12 26.28
N ASP A 185 -7.90 -11.10 26.01
CA ASP A 185 -7.14 -10.37 27.04
C ASP A 185 -7.78 -9.03 27.49
N GLY A 186 -8.85 -8.61 26.82
CA GLY A 186 -9.52 -7.33 27.07
C GLY A 186 -8.96 -6.13 26.29
N GLU A 187 -7.96 -6.30 25.41
CA GLU A 187 -7.45 -5.21 24.55
C GLU A 187 -8.46 -4.77 23.47
N ILE A 188 -9.52 -5.55 23.20
CA ILE A 188 -10.57 -5.25 22.21
C ILE A 188 -11.66 -4.37 22.86
N PRO A 189 -11.88 -3.11 22.41
CA PRO A 189 -12.76 -2.16 23.09
C PRO A 189 -14.26 -2.49 22.98
N PHE A 190 -14.61 -3.47 22.15
CA PHE A 190 -15.99 -3.93 21.90
C PHE A 190 -16.41 -5.09 22.81
N GLY A 191 -15.56 -5.52 23.75
CA GLY A 191 -15.84 -6.62 24.67
C GLY A 191 -15.77 -8.00 23.99
N ALA A 192 -16.74 -8.86 24.28
CA ALA A 192 -16.86 -10.19 23.66
C ALA A 192 -17.66 -10.10 22.35
N PRO A 193 -17.26 -10.82 21.27
CA PRO A 193 -18.01 -10.82 20.02
C PRO A 193 -19.37 -11.50 20.19
N LYS A 194 -20.41 -10.91 19.60
CA LYS A 194 -21.78 -11.48 19.54
C LYS A 194 -21.81 -12.75 18.67
N ARG A 195 -20.90 -12.85 17.70
CA ARG A 195 -20.68 -14.06 16.88
C ARG A 195 -19.21 -14.14 16.47
N VAL A 196 -18.64 -15.34 16.52
CA VAL A 196 -17.40 -15.68 15.80
C VAL A 196 -17.77 -16.67 14.71
N GLN A 197 -17.35 -16.40 13.48
CA GLN A 197 -17.62 -17.26 12.33
C GLN A 197 -16.30 -17.76 11.73
N PRO A 198 -16.01 -19.07 11.81
CA PRO A 198 -14.94 -19.68 11.05
C PRO A 198 -15.14 -19.46 9.55
N LEU A 199 -14.07 -19.11 8.84
CA LEU A 199 -14.11 -18.87 7.40
C LEU A 199 -13.48 -20.03 6.63
N ALA A 200 -12.16 -20.21 6.76
CA ALA A 200 -11.34 -21.30 6.24
C ALA A 200 -9.89 -21.13 6.74
N SER A 201 -8.99 -22.05 6.42
CA SER A 201 -7.56 -21.91 6.71
C SER A 201 -6.76 -21.19 5.61
N THR A 202 -5.70 -20.50 6.02
CA THR A 202 -4.74 -19.79 5.14
C THR A 202 -3.40 -20.52 5.06
N TRP A 203 -2.79 -20.54 3.88
CA TRP A 203 -1.41 -21.02 3.61
C TRP A 203 -0.39 -19.87 3.53
N ARG A 204 -0.70 -18.76 4.20
CA ARG A 204 0.20 -17.61 4.38
C ARG A 204 0.78 -17.60 5.78
N THR A 205 1.92 -16.95 5.95
CA THR A 205 2.49 -16.70 7.28
C THR A 205 2.00 -15.38 7.87
N ARG A 206 2.25 -15.18 9.17
CA ARG A 206 1.96 -13.91 9.85
C ARG A 206 2.82 -12.77 9.30
N GLU A 207 4.04 -13.05 8.87
CA GLU A 207 4.99 -12.10 8.30
C GLU A 207 4.49 -11.58 6.96
N GLU A 208 3.90 -12.45 6.13
CA GLU A 208 3.27 -12.09 4.85
C GLU A 208 2.00 -11.26 5.07
N LEU A 209 1.19 -11.60 6.09
CA LEU A 209 0.06 -10.77 6.51
C LEU A 209 0.53 -9.38 6.96
N MET A 210 1.58 -9.30 7.78
CA MET A 210 2.11 -8.01 8.19
C MET A 210 2.73 -7.24 7.02
N GLU A 211 3.43 -7.89 6.08
CA GLU A 211 3.96 -7.24 4.88
C GLU A 211 2.84 -6.61 4.04
N PHE A 212 1.73 -7.34 3.83
CA PHE A 212 0.53 -6.85 3.14
C PHE A 212 -0.15 -5.70 3.90
N VAL A 213 -0.31 -5.84 5.23
CA VAL A 213 -0.86 -4.77 6.08
C VAL A 213 -0.03 -3.49 5.93
N HIS A 214 1.30 -3.57 5.95
CA HIS A 214 2.16 -2.38 5.83
C HIS A 214 2.21 -1.78 4.42
N LYS A 215 2.18 -2.60 3.36
CA LYS A 215 2.35 -2.13 1.98
C LYS A 215 1.07 -1.72 1.28
N ASP A 216 -0.03 -2.44 1.51
CA ASP A 216 -1.26 -2.29 0.73
C ASP A 216 -2.39 -1.67 1.57
N LEU A 217 -2.57 -2.13 2.82
CA LEU A 217 -3.69 -1.66 3.65
C LEU A 217 -3.40 -0.35 4.38
N LEU A 218 -2.29 -0.23 5.10
CA LEU A 218 -2.00 0.94 5.95
C LEU A 218 -2.11 2.31 5.23
N PRO A 219 -1.65 2.48 3.97
CA PRO A 219 -1.85 3.74 3.24
C PRO A 219 -3.33 4.12 3.08
N SER A 220 -4.20 3.12 2.93
CA SER A 220 -5.64 3.25 2.69
C SER A 220 -6.50 3.18 3.95
N TYR A 221 -6.07 2.45 4.98
CA TYR A 221 -6.81 2.16 6.21
C TYR A 221 -6.25 3.03 7.34
N ASN A 222 -6.78 4.24 7.31
CA ASN A 222 -6.03 5.44 7.62
C ASN A 222 -6.96 6.44 8.30
N ARG A 223 -6.54 7.07 9.41
CA ARG A 223 -7.38 7.88 10.31
C ARG A 223 -8.03 9.05 9.59
N HIS A 224 -7.29 9.68 8.68
CA HIS A 224 -7.79 10.76 7.85
C HIS A 224 -8.77 10.26 6.79
N SER A 225 -8.70 8.99 6.42
CA SER A 225 -9.64 8.31 5.54
C SER A 225 -10.65 7.41 6.24
N TYR A 226 -10.77 7.46 7.57
CA TYR A 226 -11.80 6.70 8.27
C TYR A 226 -13.16 7.28 7.93
N ASP A 227 -14.05 6.43 7.45
CA ASP A 227 -15.43 6.81 7.23
C ASP A 227 -16.38 5.65 7.45
N VAL A 228 -17.35 5.84 8.35
CA VAL A 228 -18.33 4.82 8.73
C VAL A 228 -19.16 4.28 7.56
N LEU A 229 -19.26 5.02 6.44
CA LEU A 229 -20.04 4.62 5.25
C LEU A 229 -19.20 4.13 4.07
N THR A 230 -17.95 4.56 3.93
CA THR A 230 -17.14 4.27 2.73
C THR A 230 -15.77 3.65 3.01
N ARG A 231 -15.32 3.64 4.27
CA ARG A 231 -14.05 3.01 4.68
C ARG A 231 -14.01 2.77 6.18
N ASN A 232 -14.60 1.65 6.59
CA ASN A 232 -14.74 1.23 7.99
C ASN A 232 -14.14 -0.18 8.20
N CYS A 233 -14.28 -0.72 9.41
CA CYS A 233 -13.82 -2.06 9.80
C CYS A 233 -14.28 -3.18 8.85
N ASN A 234 -15.52 -3.14 8.36
CA ASN A 234 -16.06 -4.19 7.47
C ASN A 234 -15.37 -4.19 6.11
N HIS A 235 -14.95 -3.02 5.60
CA HIS A 235 -14.15 -2.92 4.37
C HIS A 235 -12.73 -3.47 4.60
N PHE A 236 -12.10 -3.06 5.71
CA PHE A 236 -10.78 -3.56 6.12
C PHE A 236 -10.76 -5.08 6.27
N SER A 237 -11.69 -5.64 7.05
CA SER A 237 -11.81 -7.08 7.29
C SER A 237 -12.04 -7.84 5.99
N ASN A 238 -12.80 -7.28 5.04
CA ASN A 238 -13.01 -7.89 3.73
C ASN A 238 -11.75 -7.94 2.87
N GLU A 239 -10.92 -6.89 2.89
CA GLU A 239 -9.64 -6.90 2.18
C GLU A 239 -8.62 -7.83 2.86
N LEU A 240 -8.57 -7.87 4.20
CA LEU A 240 -7.72 -8.80 4.93
C LEU A 240 -8.12 -10.26 4.68
N VAL A 241 -9.42 -10.56 4.62
CA VAL A 241 -9.96 -11.88 4.26
C VAL A 241 -9.70 -12.23 2.79
N GLN A 242 -9.84 -11.27 1.86
CA GLN A 242 -9.44 -11.47 0.46
C GLN A 242 -7.95 -11.76 0.33
N PHE A 243 -7.09 -11.14 1.13
CA PHE A 243 -5.67 -11.49 1.16
C PHE A 243 -5.47 -12.89 1.71
N LEU A 244 -5.90 -13.18 2.94
CA LEU A 244 -5.67 -14.45 3.61
C LEU A 244 -6.28 -15.65 2.86
N LEU A 245 -7.51 -15.49 2.35
CA LEU A 245 -8.32 -16.54 1.73
C LEU A 245 -8.50 -16.36 0.21
N ASN A 246 -7.52 -15.75 -0.46
CA ASN A 246 -7.35 -15.78 -1.93
C ASN A 246 -8.53 -15.22 -2.75
N GLY A 247 -8.96 -14.00 -2.41
CA GLY A 247 -10.06 -13.30 -3.08
C GLY A 247 -11.45 -13.67 -2.60
N ARG A 248 -11.58 -14.59 -1.64
CA ARG A 248 -12.85 -14.83 -0.93
C ARG A 248 -13.27 -13.54 -0.21
N CYS A 249 -14.54 -13.15 -0.37
CA CYS A 249 -15.12 -12.01 0.33
C CYS A 249 -15.85 -12.47 1.61
N LEU A 250 -16.06 -11.53 2.52
CA LEU A 250 -17.05 -11.68 3.60
C LEU A 250 -18.48 -11.72 3.05
N ASP A 251 -19.42 -12.18 3.87
CA ASP A 251 -20.82 -12.27 3.48
C ASP A 251 -21.44 -10.88 3.20
N ARG A 252 -22.37 -10.82 2.24
CA ARG A 252 -23.06 -9.57 1.84
C ARG A 252 -23.81 -8.94 3.00
N SER A 253 -24.34 -9.72 3.94
CA SER A 253 -25.00 -9.20 5.15
C SER A 253 -24.11 -8.23 5.95
N ILE A 254 -22.80 -8.47 5.98
CA ILE A 254 -21.81 -7.62 6.65
C ILE A 254 -21.46 -6.42 5.75
N LEU A 255 -21.21 -6.68 4.47
CA LEU A 255 -20.69 -5.69 3.51
C LEU A 255 -21.72 -4.65 3.04
N MET A 256 -23.01 -4.98 3.02
CA MET A 256 -24.08 -4.11 2.49
C MET A 256 -24.60 -3.09 3.50
N GLN A 257 -24.32 -3.26 4.80
CA GLN A 257 -24.78 -2.31 5.83
C GLN A 257 -24.44 -0.84 5.55
N PRO A 258 -23.25 -0.47 5.04
CA PRO A 258 -22.93 0.93 4.73
C PRO A 258 -23.78 1.46 3.57
N GLU A 259 -24.14 0.62 2.60
CA GLU A 259 -25.01 1.00 1.49
C GLU A 259 -26.47 1.17 1.95
N TRP A 260 -26.97 0.26 2.79
CA TRP A 260 -28.27 0.40 3.44
C TRP A 260 -28.31 1.65 4.33
N ALA A 261 -27.26 1.91 5.11
CA ALA A 261 -27.12 3.11 5.93
C ALA A 261 -26.99 4.41 5.11
N ARG A 262 -26.52 4.35 3.86
CA ARG A 262 -26.49 5.51 2.94
C ARG A 262 -27.88 5.95 2.46
N SER A 263 -28.93 5.13 2.60
CA SER A 263 -30.31 5.58 2.37
C SER A 263 -30.90 6.26 3.62
N ALA A 264 -30.47 5.88 4.82
CA ALA A 264 -30.95 6.41 6.09
C ALA A 264 -30.55 7.89 6.33
N VAL A 265 -31.55 8.76 6.52
CA VAL A 265 -31.34 10.19 6.84
C VAL A 265 -30.63 10.36 8.18
N LEU A 266 -31.00 9.54 9.19
CA LEU A 266 -30.41 9.58 10.53
C LEU A 266 -28.89 9.33 10.50
N VAL A 267 -28.42 8.36 9.72
CA VAL A 267 -27.00 8.04 9.64
C VAL A 267 -26.21 9.14 8.93
N LYS A 268 -26.79 9.82 7.92
CA LYS A 268 -26.16 10.99 7.29
C LYS A 268 -25.94 12.13 8.28
N LEU A 269 -26.91 12.39 9.16
CA LEU A 269 -26.82 13.42 10.20
C LEU A 269 -25.80 13.04 11.29
N LEU A 270 -25.75 11.77 11.70
CA LEU A 270 -24.83 11.29 12.74
C LEU A 270 -23.42 10.95 12.24
N ARG A 271 -23.18 10.92 10.92
CA ARG A 271 -21.88 10.57 10.30
C ARG A 271 -20.67 11.30 10.92
N PRO A 272 -20.69 12.60 11.24
CA PRO A 272 -19.55 13.27 11.87
C PRO A 272 -19.23 12.74 13.28
N ILE A 273 -20.27 12.40 14.05
CA ILE A 273 -20.14 11.82 15.40
C ILE A 273 -19.65 10.38 15.27
N LEU A 274 -20.24 9.57 14.40
CA LEU A 274 -19.83 8.18 14.16
C LEU A 274 -18.38 8.07 13.66
N ASN A 275 -17.93 8.97 12.77
CA ASN A 275 -16.54 9.03 12.32
C ASN A 275 -15.59 9.45 13.45
N ARG A 276 -16.01 10.34 14.35
CA ARG A 276 -15.23 10.71 15.54
C ARG A 276 -15.10 9.54 16.49
N GLU A 277 -16.20 8.94 16.93
CA GLU A 277 -16.18 7.89 17.95
C GLU A 277 -15.53 6.59 17.42
N LEU A 278 -15.87 6.16 16.20
CA LEU A 278 -15.36 4.90 15.65
C LEU A 278 -14.02 5.02 14.89
N GLY A 279 -13.58 6.24 14.59
CA GLY A 279 -12.32 6.55 13.91
C GLY A 279 -11.22 7.11 14.81
N CYS A 280 -11.40 7.09 16.14
CA CYS A 280 -10.45 7.65 17.10
C CYS A 280 -9.97 6.69 18.20
N PHE A 281 -10.09 5.37 17.99
CA PHE A 281 -9.45 4.40 18.89
C PHE A 281 -7.92 4.58 18.88
N GLY A 282 -7.22 4.21 19.96
CA GLY A 282 -5.75 4.22 20.02
C GLY A 282 -5.07 5.52 20.47
N SER A 283 -5.79 6.43 21.16
CA SER A 283 -5.17 7.58 21.85
C SER A 283 -4.12 7.15 22.89
N SER A 284 -4.30 5.97 23.51
CA SER A 284 -3.51 5.48 24.64
C SER A 284 -3.25 3.97 24.49
N GLY A 285 -2.02 3.56 24.16
CA GLY A 285 -1.60 2.15 24.20
C GLY A 285 -1.23 1.49 22.86
N LYS A 286 -0.39 0.45 22.98
CA LYS A 286 0.28 -0.38 21.94
C LYS A 286 -0.32 -0.28 20.52
N ARG A 287 0.40 0.41 19.63
CA ARG A 287 0.07 0.53 18.20
C ARG A 287 0.91 -0.44 17.37
N VAL A 288 0.32 -1.07 16.35
CA VAL A 288 1.08 -1.26 15.10
C VAL A 288 1.20 0.13 14.48
N ALA A 289 2.41 0.48 14.03
CA ALA A 289 2.72 1.82 13.56
C ALA A 289 1.67 2.29 12.54
N SER A 290 0.92 3.34 12.89
CA SER A 290 -0.04 3.94 11.98
C SER A 290 0.73 4.54 10.81
N ALA A 291 0.64 3.90 9.65
CA ALA A 291 1.33 4.30 8.44
C ALA A 291 0.34 4.73 7.37
N HIS A 292 -0.21 5.93 7.54
CA HIS A 292 -0.77 6.63 6.37
C HIS A 292 0.41 6.97 5.46
N ALA A 293 0.16 7.10 4.14
CA ALA A 293 1.15 7.37 3.10
C ALA A 293 2.37 8.10 3.67
N PHE A 294 3.43 7.32 3.92
CA PHE A 294 4.48 7.73 4.82
C PHE A 294 5.13 9.03 4.31
N VAL A 295 5.80 9.81 5.15
CA VAL A 295 6.55 10.99 4.64
C VAL A 295 7.63 10.57 3.63
N ASP A 296 8.12 9.32 3.69
CA ASP A 296 8.97 8.69 2.69
C ASP A 296 8.22 7.88 1.60
N ASP A 297 6.88 7.84 1.58
CA ASP A 297 6.12 7.38 0.41
C ASP A 297 6.17 8.46 -0.68
N LEU A 298 6.65 8.06 -1.87
CA LEU A 298 6.76 8.86 -3.09
C LEU A 298 5.79 8.38 -4.18
N THR A 299 4.90 7.43 -3.89
CA THR A 299 4.05 6.82 -4.93
C THR A 299 3.09 7.83 -5.55
N SER A 300 2.57 8.77 -4.75
CA SER A 300 1.69 9.85 -5.22
C SER A 300 2.46 10.90 -6.03
N GLU A 301 3.64 11.30 -5.55
CA GLU A 301 4.57 12.18 -6.27
C GLU A 301 5.04 11.59 -7.60
N TRP A 302 5.31 10.28 -7.64
CA TRP A 302 5.66 9.55 -8.84
C TRP A 302 4.47 9.53 -9.82
N ARG A 303 3.27 9.18 -9.34
CA ARG A 303 2.02 9.20 -10.13
C ARG A 303 1.74 10.56 -10.78
N SER A 304 2.00 11.68 -10.09
CA SER A 304 1.80 13.03 -10.64
C SER A 304 2.81 13.41 -11.74
N ARG A 305 3.88 12.63 -11.90
CA ARG A 305 4.99 12.83 -12.86
C ARG A 305 5.04 11.76 -13.98
N VAL A 306 4.15 10.77 -13.94
CA VAL A 306 3.93 9.81 -15.04
C VAL A 306 3.50 10.55 -16.31
N GLN A 307 4.03 10.13 -17.46
CA GLN A 307 3.78 10.72 -18.77
C GLN A 307 3.52 9.62 -19.83
N PRO A 308 2.91 9.95 -20.99
CA PRO A 308 2.89 9.07 -22.15
C PRO A 308 4.29 8.55 -22.50
N GLY A 309 4.38 7.28 -22.88
CA GLY A 309 5.63 6.56 -23.14
C GLY A 309 6.20 5.81 -21.92
N ASP A 310 5.78 6.13 -20.69
CA ASP A 310 6.27 5.41 -19.51
C ASP A 310 5.78 3.96 -19.42
N LEU A 311 6.69 3.07 -19.04
CA LEU A 311 6.36 1.75 -18.52
C LEU A 311 5.95 1.84 -17.06
N VAL A 312 4.80 1.24 -16.76
CA VAL A 312 4.16 1.21 -15.44
C VAL A 312 3.68 -0.19 -15.13
N LEU A 313 3.46 -0.50 -13.85
CA LEU A 313 2.70 -1.67 -13.44
C LEU A 313 1.25 -1.26 -13.17
N HIS A 314 0.30 -1.99 -13.72
CA HIS A 314 -1.13 -1.77 -13.51
C HIS A 314 -1.74 -3.00 -12.81
N ARG A 315 -2.45 -2.74 -11.71
CA ARG A 315 -3.36 -3.70 -11.04
C ARG A 315 -4.56 -2.92 -10.48
N LYS A 316 -5.77 -3.45 -10.64
CA LYS A 316 -7.00 -2.80 -10.15
C LYS A 316 -7.28 -3.17 -8.68
N ARG A 317 -7.08 -4.44 -8.33
CA ARG A 317 -7.15 -4.97 -6.96
C ARG A 317 -5.78 -5.44 -6.53
N PHE A 318 -5.49 -5.44 -5.23
CA PHE A 318 -4.21 -5.93 -4.73
C PHE A 318 -3.97 -7.43 -5.03
N ILE A 319 -5.04 -8.22 -5.14
CA ILE A 319 -5.03 -9.64 -5.54
C ILE A 319 -4.76 -9.88 -7.03
N ASP A 320 -4.92 -8.86 -7.89
CA ASP A 320 -4.69 -9.01 -9.33
C ASP A 320 -3.19 -9.05 -9.61
N GLN A 321 -2.75 -9.93 -10.52
CA GLN A 321 -1.35 -9.95 -10.95
C GLN A 321 -1.00 -8.62 -11.62
N PRO A 322 0.06 -7.92 -11.17
CA PRO A 322 0.50 -6.68 -11.80
C PRO A 322 0.91 -6.91 -13.26
N ARG A 323 0.35 -6.16 -14.20
CA ARG A 323 0.72 -6.22 -15.61
C ARG A 323 1.63 -5.07 -15.98
N VAL A 324 2.68 -5.34 -16.76
CA VAL A 324 3.47 -4.28 -17.40
C VAL A 324 2.58 -3.63 -18.47
N ALA A 325 2.44 -2.32 -18.39
CA ALA A 325 1.71 -1.53 -19.35
C ALA A 325 2.52 -0.29 -19.74
N ARG A 326 2.27 0.22 -20.95
CA ARG A 326 2.75 1.53 -21.41
C ARG A 326 1.63 2.54 -21.29
N VAL A 327 1.88 3.67 -20.65
CA VAL A 327 0.96 4.82 -20.69
C VAL A 327 1.03 5.42 -22.09
N THR A 328 -0.12 5.62 -22.73
CA THR A 328 -0.22 6.11 -24.11
C THR A 328 -0.89 7.48 -24.19
N GLN A 329 -1.85 7.76 -23.32
CA GLN A 329 -2.47 9.08 -23.16
C GLN A 329 -2.78 9.37 -21.69
N LEU A 330 -2.92 10.66 -21.35
CA LEU A 330 -3.36 11.13 -20.03
C LEU A 330 -4.56 12.07 -20.19
N PHE A 331 -5.59 11.90 -19.36
CA PHE A 331 -6.82 12.68 -19.38
C PHE A 331 -6.99 13.42 -18.04
N ARG A 332 -7.33 14.71 -18.12
CA ARG A 332 -7.41 15.64 -16.98
C ARG A 332 -8.70 16.46 -17.04
N SER A 333 -9.82 15.75 -16.92
CA SER A 333 -11.16 16.30 -17.15
C SER A 333 -11.90 16.46 -15.83
N GLY A 334 -11.67 17.56 -15.10
CA GLY A 334 -12.47 17.98 -13.93
C GLY A 334 -12.56 17.01 -12.74
N GLY A 335 -11.77 15.94 -12.72
CA GLY A 335 -11.85 14.85 -11.74
C GLY A 335 -10.49 14.15 -11.56
N PRO A 336 -10.44 12.98 -10.89
CA PRO A 336 -9.19 12.27 -10.64
C PRO A 336 -8.49 11.94 -11.97
N PRO A 337 -7.16 12.09 -12.06
CA PRO A 337 -6.43 11.90 -13.30
C PRO A 337 -6.57 10.46 -13.81
N GLN A 338 -6.92 10.33 -15.09
CA GLN A 338 -7.07 9.06 -15.78
C GLN A 338 -6.05 8.94 -16.90
N CYS A 339 -5.84 7.73 -17.38
CA CYS A 339 -4.90 7.43 -18.44
C CYS A 339 -5.44 6.37 -19.40
N GLU A 340 -4.80 6.30 -20.56
CA GLU A 340 -4.92 5.19 -21.49
C GLU A 340 -3.66 4.35 -21.39
N ILE A 341 -3.82 3.04 -21.17
CA ILE A 341 -2.71 2.10 -21.06
C ILE A 341 -2.78 1.03 -22.15
N LEU A 342 -1.60 0.55 -22.53
CA LEU A 342 -1.38 -0.43 -23.58
C LEU A 342 -0.53 -1.58 -23.02
N PHE A 343 -1.03 -2.81 -23.06
CA PHE A 343 -0.33 -3.98 -22.51
C PHE A 343 -0.55 -5.23 -23.36
N PHE A 344 0.31 -6.23 -23.21
CA PHE A 344 0.08 -7.55 -23.78
C PHE A 344 -0.94 -8.32 -22.92
N GLY A 345 -2.05 -8.72 -23.53
CA GLY A 345 -3.11 -9.49 -22.89
C GLY A 345 -3.51 -10.70 -23.71
N LEU A 346 -4.16 -11.66 -23.08
CA LEU A 346 -4.72 -12.83 -23.76
C LEU A 346 -6.08 -12.50 -24.38
N SER A 347 -6.35 -13.06 -25.55
CA SER A 347 -7.63 -12.95 -26.28
C SER A 347 -8.27 -14.32 -26.43
N GLY A 348 -9.54 -14.43 -26.05
CA GLY A 348 -10.33 -15.66 -26.11
C GLY A 348 -11.39 -15.70 -25.00
N PRO A 349 -12.28 -16.72 -24.98
CA PRO A 349 -13.29 -16.87 -23.93
C PRO A 349 -12.69 -17.07 -22.52
N GLU A 350 -11.41 -17.46 -22.42
CA GLU A 350 -10.68 -17.56 -21.14
C GLU A 350 -10.13 -16.22 -20.63
N ALA A 351 -10.14 -15.15 -21.44
CA ALA A 351 -9.57 -13.85 -21.08
C ALA A 351 -10.27 -13.15 -19.90
N SER A 352 -11.50 -13.56 -19.57
CA SER A 352 -12.25 -13.13 -18.38
C SER A 352 -11.87 -13.89 -17.11
N SER A 353 -11.05 -14.94 -17.18
CA SER A 353 -10.50 -15.58 -15.98
C SER A 353 -9.46 -14.64 -15.35
N PRO A 354 -9.57 -14.29 -14.05
CA PRO A 354 -8.61 -13.40 -13.38
C PRO A 354 -7.19 -13.97 -13.32
N ARG A 355 -7.00 -15.25 -13.66
CA ARG A 355 -5.70 -15.92 -13.73
C ARG A 355 -5.00 -15.77 -15.08
N GLY A 356 -5.72 -15.47 -16.17
CA GLY A 356 -5.12 -15.39 -17.52
C GLY A 356 -4.27 -16.62 -17.87
N SER A 357 -4.71 -17.81 -17.45
CA SER A 357 -3.96 -19.06 -17.58
C SER A 357 -4.55 -19.93 -18.68
N PRO A 358 -3.73 -20.64 -19.47
CA PRO A 358 -4.24 -21.61 -20.42
C PRO A 358 -4.90 -22.78 -19.68
N GLN A 359 -6.07 -23.21 -20.14
CA GLN A 359 -6.55 -24.56 -19.79
C GLN A 359 -5.82 -25.61 -20.63
N PHE A 360 -5.03 -26.44 -19.96
CA PHE A 360 -4.52 -27.68 -20.51
C PHE A 360 -5.66 -28.72 -20.54
N GLY A 361 -5.94 -29.27 -21.72
CA GLY A 361 -6.91 -30.34 -21.89
C GLY A 361 -6.47 -31.64 -21.19
N ARG A 362 -7.35 -32.65 -21.17
CA ARG A 362 -7.14 -33.95 -20.49
C ARG A 362 -5.91 -34.76 -20.95
N GLN A 363 -5.14 -34.29 -21.93
CA GLN A 363 -3.92 -34.90 -22.45
C GLN A 363 -2.71 -33.94 -22.44
N GLY A 364 -2.76 -32.82 -21.72
CA GLY A 364 -1.65 -31.86 -21.64
C GLY A 364 -1.47 -30.96 -22.87
N ALA A 365 -2.30 -31.10 -23.90
CA ALA A 365 -2.37 -30.14 -25.00
C ALA A 365 -3.15 -28.88 -24.58
N LEU A 366 -2.69 -27.71 -25.03
CA LEU A 366 -3.48 -26.47 -24.98
C LEU A 366 -4.77 -26.67 -25.80
N LEU A 367 -5.94 -26.41 -25.22
CA LEU A 367 -7.22 -26.57 -25.92
C LEU A 367 -7.35 -25.64 -27.14
N GLU A 368 -6.77 -24.44 -27.04
CA GLU A 368 -6.43 -23.57 -28.17
C GLU A 368 -5.08 -22.89 -27.89
N PRO A 369 -4.26 -22.57 -28.91
CA PRO A 369 -3.03 -21.80 -28.69
C PRO A 369 -3.35 -20.40 -28.18
N LEU A 370 -2.86 -20.06 -26.99
CA LEU A 370 -3.03 -18.75 -26.35
C LEU A 370 -2.68 -17.60 -27.31
N ARG A 371 -3.70 -16.85 -27.76
CA ARG A 371 -3.51 -15.68 -28.61
C ARG A 371 -3.25 -14.45 -27.74
N TRP A 372 -1.98 -14.12 -27.58
CA TRP A 372 -1.57 -12.81 -27.09
C TRP A 372 -1.94 -11.73 -28.11
N SER A 373 -2.57 -10.67 -27.63
CA SER A 373 -2.86 -9.47 -28.41
C SER A 373 -2.44 -8.22 -27.62
N LEU A 374 -2.44 -7.10 -28.33
CA LEU A 374 -2.16 -5.79 -27.75
C LEU A 374 -3.48 -5.19 -27.28
N VAL A 375 -3.68 -5.10 -25.97
CA VAL A 375 -4.90 -4.61 -25.35
C VAL A 375 -4.73 -3.14 -24.94
N ARG A 376 -5.68 -2.30 -25.34
CA ARG A 376 -5.76 -0.89 -24.94
C ARG A 376 -6.91 -0.71 -23.95
N HIS A 377 -6.61 -0.17 -22.77
CA HIS A 377 -7.61 0.17 -21.75
C HIS A 377 -7.65 1.68 -21.57
N HIS A 378 -8.85 2.25 -21.70
CA HIS A 378 -9.12 3.68 -21.53
C HIS A 378 -9.68 3.96 -20.12
N GLY A 379 -9.58 5.21 -19.65
CA GLY A 379 -10.18 5.64 -18.39
C GLY A 379 -9.57 5.01 -17.13
N VAL A 380 -8.35 4.45 -17.22
CA VAL A 380 -7.67 3.82 -16.08
C VAL A 380 -7.26 4.90 -15.08
N PRO A 381 -7.72 4.84 -13.81
CA PRO A 381 -7.29 5.78 -12.79
C PRO A 381 -5.78 5.73 -12.58
N VAL A 382 -5.10 6.89 -12.52
CA VAL A 382 -3.65 6.94 -12.29
C VAL A 382 -3.24 6.37 -10.92
N GLN A 383 -4.18 6.32 -9.97
CA GLN A 383 -4.00 5.65 -8.67
C GLN A 383 -3.82 4.12 -8.78
N ASP A 384 -4.31 3.49 -9.86
CA ASP A 384 -4.19 2.04 -10.13
C ASP A 384 -2.82 1.70 -10.78
N LEU A 385 -1.99 2.72 -11.04
CA LEU A 385 -0.63 2.60 -11.54
C LEU A 385 0.40 2.55 -10.40
N TRP A 386 1.47 1.81 -10.65
CA TRP A 386 2.59 1.54 -9.76
C TRP A 386 3.92 1.63 -10.53
N PRO A 387 5.05 1.94 -9.88
CA PRO A 387 6.33 2.08 -10.56
C PRO A 387 6.82 0.75 -11.15
N CYS A 388 7.21 0.78 -12.43
CA CYS A 388 7.88 -0.33 -13.09
C CYS A 388 9.38 -0.36 -12.72
N LEU A 389 9.68 -0.74 -11.47
CA LEU A 389 11.04 -0.75 -10.91
C LEU A 389 11.98 -1.72 -11.61
N SER A 390 13.26 -1.38 -11.72
CA SER A 390 14.31 -2.15 -12.40
C SER A 390 14.36 -3.62 -11.93
N ARG A 391 14.16 -3.86 -10.63
CA ARG A 391 14.08 -5.18 -10.00
C ARG A 391 12.70 -5.82 -10.23
N ALA A 392 12.65 -6.80 -11.13
CA ALA A 392 11.43 -7.51 -11.52
C ALA A 392 10.63 -8.08 -10.33
N SER A 393 11.33 -8.68 -9.35
CA SER A 393 10.75 -9.46 -8.25
C SER A 393 9.90 -8.66 -7.23
N LEU A 394 9.92 -7.32 -7.28
CA LEU A 394 9.22 -6.47 -6.32
C LEU A 394 7.72 -6.28 -6.63
N GLY A 395 7.29 -6.60 -7.86
CA GLY A 395 5.89 -6.41 -8.28
C GLY A 395 5.41 -4.95 -8.14
N ALA A 396 4.10 -4.78 -7.97
CA ALA A 396 3.49 -3.48 -7.69
C ALA A 396 3.58 -3.16 -6.19
N THR A 397 4.55 -2.35 -5.80
CA THR A 397 4.83 -1.95 -4.41
C THR A 397 4.80 -0.44 -4.24
N VAL A 398 4.51 0.02 -3.02
CA VAL A 398 4.70 1.41 -2.59
C VAL A 398 6.15 1.83 -2.84
N LEU A 399 6.32 3.04 -3.37
CA LEU A 399 7.61 3.64 -3.69
C LEU A 399 8.14 4.40 -2.48
N PHE A 400 8.87 3.71 -1.61
CA PHE A 400 9.58 4.37 -0.52
C PHE A 400 10.78 5.18 -1.03
N ALA A 401 11.14 6.25 -0.34
CA ALA A 401 12.23 7.16 -0.70
C ALA A 401 13.56 6.41 -0.84
N SER A 402 13.84 5.49 0.09
CA SER A 402 15.00 4.61 0.02
C SER A 402 15.05 3.68 -1.19
N LEU A 403 13.89 3.28 -1.73
CA LEU A 403 13.77 2.47 -2.94
C LEU A 403 13.89 3.34 -4.20
N ALA A 404 13.29 4.54 -4.19
CA ALA A 404 13.39 5.52 -5.27
C ALA A 404 14.83 6.00 -5.50
N ALA A 405 15.61 6.23 -4.43
CA ALA A 405 17.01 6.61 -4.50
C ALA A 405 17.92 5.55 -5.15
N GLN A 406 17.52 4.27 -5.10
CA GLN A 406 18.27 3.14 -5.64
C GLN A 406 17.79 2.72 -7.04
N ASP A 407 16.59 3.14 -7.46
CA ASP A 407 15.97 2.70 -8.71
C ASP A 407 16.00 3.79 -9.80
N VAL A 408 16.75 3.53 -10.87
CA VAL A 408 16.94 4.48 -11.97
C VAL A 408 15.63 4.81 -12.70
N ALA A 409 14.72 3.84 -12.83
CA ALA A 409 13.44 4.05 -13.53
C ALA A 409 12.49 4.95 -12.72
N ALA A 410 12.38 4.73 -11.41
CA ALA A 410 11.64 5.60 -10.50
C ALA A 410 12.27 7.00 -10.42
N ALA A 411 13.59 7.08 -10.21
CA ALA A 411 14.32 8.35 -10.12
C ALA A 411 14.26 9.19 -11.41
N ARG A 412 14.10 8.55 -12.58
CA ARG A 412 13.88 9.25 -13.87
C ARG A 412 12.52 9.93 -13.93
N VAL A 413 11.47 9.28 -13.42
CA VAL A 413 10.11 9.86 -13.37
C VAL A 413 10.03 10.96 -12.30
N LEU A 414 10.59 10.72 -11.10
CA LEU A 414 10.57 11.69 -9.99
C LEU A 414 11.33 12.99 -10.29
N ARG A 415 12.34 12.95 -11.16
CA ARG A 415 13.08 14.13 -11.63
C ARG A 415 12.29 15.04 -12.58
N ARG A 416 11.13 14.63 -13.07
CA ARG A 416 10.28 15.47 -13.92
C ARG A 416 9.51 16.48 -13.07
N LEU A 417 9.24 17.66 -13.64
CA LEU A 417 8.28 18.59 -13.08
C LEU A 417 6.89 17.94 -13.04
N PRO A 418 6.17 18.04 -11.91
CA PRO A 418 4.74 17.75 -11.86
C PRO A 418 3.96 18.46 -12.94
N SER A 419 2.95 17.71 -13.36
CA SER A 419 1.99 18.07 -14.39
C SER A 419 0.90 19.05 -13.92
N SER A 420 0.92 19.43 -12.64
CA SER A 420 0.08 20.48 -12.04
C SER A 420 0.68 20.87 -10.69
N HIS A 421 0.82 22.17 -10.42
CA HIS A 421 1.19 22.73 -9.12
C HIS A 421 0.20 23.83 -8.74
N SER A 422 -0.83 23.49 -7.96
CA SER A 422 -1.65 24.49 -7.29
C SER A 422 -0.92 25.01 -6.05
N ALA A 423 -0.98 26.32 -5.82
CA ALA A 423 -0.49 26.91 -4.58
C ALA A 423 -1.31 26.35 -3.41
N HIS A 424 -0.64 25.89 -2.37
CA HIS A 424 -1.25 25.20 -1.23
C HIS A 424 -0.71 25.72 0.11
N CYS A 425 -1.45 25.49 1.21
CA CYS A 425 -0.95 25.76 2.56
C CYS A 425 -0.06 24.59 3.05
N PRO A 426 0.67 24.71 4.18
CA PRO A 426 1.48 23.61 4.71
C PRO A 426 0.71 22.28 4.89
N ARG A 427 -0.61 22.32 5.12
CA ARG A 427 -1.49 21.13 5.20
C ARG A 427 -2.01 20.62 3.85
N HIS A 428 -1.45 21.10 2.74
CA HIS A 428 -1.80 20.74 1.36
C HIS A 428 -3.24 21.07 0.94
N HIS A 429 -3.94 21.95 1.66
CA HIS A 429 -5.19 22.53 1.20
C HIS A 429 -4.90 23.61 0.15
N GLU A 430 -5.65 23.59 -0.95
CA GLU A 430 -5.54 24.56 -2.04
C GLU A 430 -5.78 26.00 -1.57
N LEU A 431 -4.97 26.94 -2.05
CA LEU A 431 -5.15 28.37 -1.77
C LEU A 431 -6.08 29.00 -2.82
N GLN A 432 -7.09 29.71 -2.34
CA GLN A 432 -8.05 30.41 -3.19
C GLN A 432 -7.81 31.92 -3.17
N PRO A 433 -8.20 32.68 -4.22
CA PRO A 433 -8.15 34.14 -4.21
C PRO A 433 -8.88 34.72 -2.99
N PHE A 434 -8.20 35.62 -2.26
CA PHE A 434 -8.76 36.29 -1.10
C PHE A 434 -9.47 37.60 -1.51
N ALA A 435 -10.81 37.62 -1.40
CA ALA A 435 -11.60 38.84 -1.50
C ALA A 435 -11.78 39.47 -0.11
N ARG A 436 -11.53 40.78 0.00
CA ARG A 436 -11.54 41.51 1.28
C ARG A 436 -12.96 41.96 1.67
N SER A 437 -13.31 41.79 2.95
CA SER A 437 -14.36 42.60 3.58
C SER A 437 -13.77 43.91 4.11
N TRP A 438 -14.43 45.04 3.84
CA TRP A 438 -13.98 46.37 4.24
C TRP A 438 -14.06 46.60 5.76
N LEU A 439 -14.81 45.75 6.48
CA LEU A 439 -15.06 45.82 7.92
C LEU A 439 -14.00 45.12 8.79
N SER A 440 -13.10 44.31 8.21
CA SER A 440 -12.13 43.50 8.97
C SER A 440 -10.69 44.02 8.88
N GLN A 441 -9.92 43.86 9.96
CA GLN A 441 -8.47 44.05 9.94
C GLN A 441 -7.82 43.17 8.85
N ALA A 442 -6.82 43.72 8.15
CA ALA A 442 -6.15 43.00 7.08
C ALA A 442 -5.23 41.90 7.64
N PRO A 443 -5.36 40.63 7.19
CA PRO A 443 -4.46 39.56 7.64
C PRO A 443 -3.00 39.83 7.23
N LEU A 444 -2.07 39.30 8.02
CA LEU A 444 -0.64 39.32 7.69
C LEU A 444 -0.31 38.17 6.74
N CYS A 445 0.63 38.40 5.81
CA CYS A 445 1.20 37.35 4.99
C CYS A 445 2.06 36.42 5.86
N ASN A 446 1.77 35.11 5.87
CA ASN A 446 2.50 34.13 6.68
C ASN A 446 3.96 33.92 6.26
N ILE A 447 4.36 34.40 5.09
CA ILE A 447 5.74 34.29 4.57
C ILE A 447 6.59 35.51 4.95
N CYS A 448 6.15 36.72 4.62
CA CYS A 448 6.91 37.96 4.85
C CYS A 448 6.47 38.80 6.06
N GLY A 449 5.37 38.43 6.74
CA GLY A 449 4.83 39.15 7.90
C GLY A 449 4.12 40.47 7.57
N LEU A 450 4.16 40.96 6.33
CA LEU A 450 3.55 42.23 5.95
C LEU A 450 2.01 42.15 5.86
N PRO A 451 1.27 43.22 6.23
CA PRO A 451 -0.18 43.27 6.08
C PRO A 451 -0.63 43.21 4.60
N LEU A 452 -1.69 42.46 4.32
CA LEU A 452 -2.31 42.33 2.99
C LEU A 452 -3.19 43.54 2.59
N GLY A 453 -2.98 44.72 3.19
CA GLY A 453 -3.95 45.83 3.18
C GLY A 453 -4.40 46.34 1.80
N ARG A 454 -3.47 46.41 0.83
CA ARG A 454 -3.72 46.72 -0.60
C ARG A 454 -3.19 45.63 -1.55
N ARG A 455 -2.67 44.52 -1.03
CA ARG A 455 -2.05 43.46 -1.84
C ARG A 455 -3.07 42.36 -2.06
N SER A 456 -3.28 41.98 -3.31
CA SER A 456 -3.90 40.70 -3.65
C SER A 456 -3.02 39.53 -3.16
N GLY A 457 -3.64 38.37 -3.06
CA GLY A 457 -3.05 37.20 -2.43
C GLY A 457 -4.02 36.04 -2.40
N LEU A 458 -3.49 34.87 -2.06
CA LEU A 458 -4.28 33.66 -1.87
C LEU A 458 -4.41 33.31 -0.38
N CYS A 459 -5.51 32.66 -0.03
CA CYS A 459 -5.75 32.16 1.32
C CYS A 459 -6.26 30.72 1.35
N CYS A 460 -5.86 29.98 2.38
CA CYS A 460 -6.52 28.74 2.80
C CYS A 460 -7.59 29.09 3.82
N ARG A 461 -8.87 28.87 3.46
CA ARG A 461 -10.02 29.18 4.34
C ARG A 461 -10.02 28.33 5.61
N GLU A 462 -9.53 27.10 5.52
CA GLU A 462 -9.48 26.15 6.64
C GLU A 462 -8.36 26.46 7.64
N CYS A 463 -7.15 26.72 7.15
CA CYS A 463 -5.98 26.95 8.00
C CYS A 463 -5.74 28.42 8.35
N ARG A 464 -6.52 29.35 7.77
CA ARG A 464 -6.28 30.81 7.85
C ARG A 464 -4.84 31.18 7.48
N PHE A 465 -4.30 30.49 6.48
CA PHE A 465 -2.97 30.73 5.94
C PHE A 465 -3.08 31.65 4.72
N HIS A 466 -2.40 32.79 4.75
CA HIS A 466 -2.48 33.84 3.73
C HIS A 466 -1.10 34.15 3.14
N VAL A 467 -1.01 34.31 1.82
CA VAL A 467 0.23 34.67 1.12
C VAL A 467 -0.05 35.80 0.12
N CYS A 468 0.78 36.85 0.12
CA CYS A 468 0.69 37.92 -0.89
C CYS A 468 1.29 37.48 -2.23
N ASP A 469 0.79 38.01 -3.34
CA ASP A 469 1.25 37.63 -4.69
C ASP A 469 2.76 37.75 -4.87
N SER A 470 3.38 38.86 -4.39
CA SER A 470 4.84 39.03 -4.44
C SER A 470 5.63 37.91 -3.73
N CYS A 471 5.07 37.25 -2.71
CA CYS A 471 5.70 36.08 -2.11
C CYS A 471 5.48 34.83 -2.97
N ILE A 472 4.29 34.66 -3.57
CA ILE A 472 3.96 33.56 -4.49
C ILE A 472 4.87 33.64 -5.72
N ASP A 473 4.96 34.79 -6.38
CA ASP A 473 5.83 35.05 -7.53
C ASP A 473 7.30 34.74 -7.22
N CYS A 474 7.75 35.12 -6.02
CA CYS A 474 9.10 34.85 -5.55
C CYS A 474 9.32 33.34 -5.33
N GLY A 475 8.41 32.68 -4.61
CA GLY A 475 8.50 31.24 -4.31
C GLY A 475 8.36 30.35 -5.55
N GLN A 476 7.55 30.74 -6.54
CA GLN A 476 7.42 30.02 -7.82
C GLN A 476 8.69 30.09 -8.68
N ARG A 477 9.55 31.11 -8.47
CA ARG A 477 10.84 31.26 -9.18
C ARG A 477 11.99 30.48 -8.54
N PHE A 478 11.77 29.84 -7.39
CA PHE A 478 12.81 28.99 -6.78
C PHE A 478 13.16 27.81 -7.69
N ALA A 479 14.41 27.39 -7.64
CA ALA A 479 14.89 26.25 -8.40
C ALA A 479 14.19 24.94 -7.95
N GLY A 480 14.30 23.88 -8.75
CA GLY A 480 13.68 22.59 -8.42
C GLY A 480 12.16 22.50 -8.65
N GLY A 481 11.55 23.50 -9.29
CA GLY A 481 10.10 23.55 -9.57
C GLY A 481 9.31 24.48 -8.65
N GLY A 482 9.99 25.38 -7.94
CA GLY A 482 9.37 26.35 -7.05
C GLY A 482 9.03 25.78 -5.66
N VAL A 483 8.66 26.68 -4.76
CA VAL A 483 8.41 26.37 -3.34
C VAL A 483 7.21 25.44 -3.08
N PHE A 484 6.34 25.25 -4.07
CA PHE A 484 5.19 24.33 -4.01
C PHE A 484 5.49 22.96 -4.66
N ALA A 485 6.77 22.62 -4.88
CA ALA A 485 7.16 21.28 -5.27
C ALA A 485 6.97 20.27 -4.12
N ASP A 486 6.66 19.00 -4.44
CA ASP A 486 6.50 17.95 -3.41
C ASP A 486 7.82 17.29 -2.98
N ILE A 487 8.92 17.58 -3.69
CA ILE A 487 10.24 16.94 -3.54
C ILE A 487 11.29 18.03 -3.31
N LEU A 488 12.11 17.85 -2.28
CA LEU A 488 13.12 18.82 -1.89
C LEU A 488 14.42 18.64 -2.70
N THR A 489 14.54 19.32 -3.86
CA THR A 489 15.79 19.27 -4.62
C THR A 489 16.92 20.02 -3.92
N ARG A 490 18.19 19.73 -4.29
CA ARG A 490 19.38 20.40 -3.73
C ARG A 490 19.40 21.90 -4.02
N GLU A 491 18.83 22.30 -5.15
CA GLU A 491 18.75 23.70 -5.58
C GLU A 491 17.66 24.43 -4.79
N LEU A 492 16.48 23.82 -4.64
CA LEU A 492 15.41 24.35 -3.77
C LEU A 492 15.87 24.48 -2.31
N ALA A 493 16.65 23.52 -1.81
CA ALA A 493 17.25 23.59 -0.48
C ALA A 493 18.15 24.82 -0.27
N LYS A 494 18.88 25.26 -1.31
CA LYS A 494 19.71 26.49 -1.24
C LYS A 494 18.84 27.75 -1.16
N ASP A 495 17.79 27.84 -1.98
CA ASP A 495 16.84 28.95 -1.93
C ASP A 495 16.13 29.02 -0.55
N LEU A 496 15.75 27.88 0.01
CA LEU A 496 15.15 27.79 1.34
C LEU A 496 16.11 28.21 2.46
N LEU A 497 17.43 28.03 2.33
CA LEU A 497 18.38 28.56 3.32
C LEU A 497 18.37 30.10 3.37
N VAL A 498 18.26 30.74 2.21
CA VAL A 498 18.20 32.22 2.08
C VAL A 498 16.84 32.78 2.52
N HIS A 499 15.74 32.06 2.29
CA HIS A 499 14.38 32.56 2.51
C HIS A 499 13.67 31.93 3.73
N PRO A 500 13.80 32.50 4.96
CA PRO A 500 13.28 31.90 6.19
C PRO A 500 11.76 31.74 6.24
N GLY A 501 10.99 32.64 5.62
CA GLY A 501 9.53 32.51 5.51
C GLY A 501 9.11 31.21 4.79
N TRP A 502 9.79 30.92 3.67
CA TRP A 502 9.54 29.73 2.87
C TRP A 502 10.17 28.46 3.48
N ARG A 503 11.30 28.56 4.18
CA ARG A 503 11.84 27.45 4.98
C ARG A 503 10.87 26.95 6.05
N ARG A 504 10.23 27.88 6.78
CA ARG A 504 9.21 27.55 7.78
C ARG A 504 7.96 26.93 7.16
N PHE A 505 7.54 27.39 5.98
CA PHE A 505 6.47 26.75 5.21
C PHE A 505 6.78 25.27 4.93
N TRP A 506 8.00 24.98 4.43
CA TRP A 506 8.46 23.61 4.16
C TRP A 506 8.56 22.74 5.41
N ALA A 507 9.21 23.23 6.46
CA ALA A 507 9.31 22.49 7.73
C ALA A 507 7.93 22.15 8.31
N ARG A 508 6.95 23.07 8.22
CA ARG A 508 5.56 22.81 8.66
C ARG A 508 4.85 21.80 7.78
N GLY A 509 5.09 21.81 6.46
CA GLY A 509 4.56 20.80 5.54
C GLY A 509 5.08 19.41 5.87
N LEU A 510 6.40 19.31 6.07
CA LEU A 510 7.07 18.08 6.49
C LEU A 510 6.57 17.59 7.86
N PHE A 511 6.43 18.48 8.85
CA PHE A 511 5.85 18.17 10.16
C PHE A 511 4.45 17.56 10.04
N HIS A 512 3.57 18.17 9.23
CA HIS A 512 2.21 17.68 9.03
C HIS A 512 2.13 16.39 8.22
N ARG A 513 3.09 16.11 7.33
CA ARG A 513 3.20 14.84 6.60
C ARG A 513 3.83 13.70 7.41
N ALA A 514 4.73 14.02 8.35
CA ALA A 514 5.43 13.02 9.17
C ALA A 514 4.65 12.57 10.41
N ARG A 515 3.76 13.42 10.94
CA ARG A 515 3.05 13.22 12.22
C ARG A 515 1.72 12.48 12.04
N TYR A 516 1.52 11.37 12.76
CA TYR A 516 0.28 10.59 12.81
C TYR A 516 -0.56 10.84 14.08
N GLY A 517 0.02 11.43 15.13
CA GLY A 517 -0.67 11.76 16.38
C GLY A 517 0.11 12.75 17.26
N GLY A 518 -0.41 13.07 18.44
CA GLY A 518 0.27 13.95 19.41
C GLY A 518 0.46 15.40 18.94
N GLU A 519 1.26 16.18 19.68
CA GLU A 519 1.63 17.57 19.35
C GLU A 519 3.04 17.71 18.79
N ALA A 520 3.79 16.62 18.71
CA ALA A 520 5.19 16.55 18.33
C ALA A 520 5.49 15.25 17.57
N LEU A 521 6.68 15.14 16.97
CA LEU A 521 7.15 13.98 16.23
C LEU A 521 7.90 13.00 17.13
N ASP A 522 7.55 11.71 17.07
CA ASP A 522 8.29 10.64 17.73
C ASP A 522 9.56 10.21 16.96
N ARG A 523 10.36 9.30 17.55
CA ARG A 523 11.62 8.81 16.96
C ARG A 523 11.43 8.09 15.62
N GLU A 524 10.31 7.41 15.42
CA GLU A 524 10.00 6.65 14.20
C GLU A 524 9.42 7.54 13.10
N GLU A 525 8.60 8.53 13.47
CA GLU A 525 8.20 9.63 12.58
C GLU A 525 9.43 10.44 12.10
N MET A 526 10.35 10.77 13.01
CA MET A 526 11.61 11.44 12.69
C MET A 526 12.57 10.57 11.86
N ARG A 527 12.58 9.26 12.06
CA ARG A 527 13.33 8.31 11.22
C ARG A 527 12.87 8.37 9.77
N ARG A 528 11.57 8.23 9.53
CA ARG A 528 10.97 8.28 8.20
C ARG A 528 11.16 9.64 7.53
N LEU A 529 10.99 10.74 8.28
CA LEU A 529 11.26 12.09 7.79
C LEU A 529 12.73 12.27 7.37
N SER A 530 13.67 11.79 8.19
CA SER A 530 15.10 11.87 7.88
C SER A 530 15.46 11.04 6.64
N ASP A 531 14.90 9.84 6.51
CA ASP A 531 15.11 8.98 5.34
C ASP A 531 14.55 9.61 4.04
N ARG A 532 13.40 10.30 4.11
CA ARG A 532 12.87 11.13 3.01
C ARG A 532 13.83 12.25 2.64
N LEU A 533 14.27 13.04 3.63
CA LEU A 533 15.15 14.19 3.40
C LEU A 533 16.53 13.77 2.86
N CYS A 534 17.09 12.66 3.35
CA CYS A 534 18.30 12.06 2.79
C CYS A 534 18.10 11.65 1.33
N SER A 535 16.98 11.00 1.00
CA SER A 535 16.67 10.59 -0.38
C SER A 535 16.52 11.79 -1.33
N ASP A 536 15.69 12.78 -0.96
CA ASP A 536 15.41 13.95 -1.80
C ASP A 536 16.69 14.76 -2.09
N LEU A 537 17.59 14.86 -1.11
CA LEU A 537 18.91 15.52 -1.25
C LEU A 537 20.01 14.58 -1.77
N GLY A 538 19.74 13.31 -2.03
CA GLY A 538 20.74 12.32 -2.47
C GLY A 538 21.92 12.16 -1.49
N ARG A 539 21.65 12.14 -0.19
CA ARG A 539 22.60 11.83 0.90
C ARG A 539 22.42 10.37 1.35
N ALA A 540 23.46 9.81 1.98
CA ALA A 540 23.32 8.55 2.72
C ALA A 540 22.31 8.71 3.87
N LYS A 541 21.63 7.62 4.27
CA LYS A 541 20.74 7.61 5.43
C LYS A 541 21.52 7.87 6.71
N LEU A 542 20.93 8.63 7.64
CA LEU A 542 21.47 8.79 8.99
C LEU A 542 21.44 7.45 9.73
N THR A 543 22.49 7.14 10.49
CA THR A 543 22.51 6.01 11.43
C THR A 543 21.53 6.23 12.60
N SER A 544 21.29 5.19 13.39
CA SER A 544 20.50 5.27 14.63
C SER A 544 21.13 6.20 15.69
N MET A 545 22.46 6.35 15.65
CA MET A 545 23.26 7.19 16.56
C MET A 545 23.31 8.66 16.11
N GLU A 546 23.39 8.93 14.80
CA GLU A 546 23.31 10.31 14.28
C GLU A 546 21.92 10.91 14.49
N LEU A 547 20.86 10.16 14.18
CA LEU A 547 19.51 10.64 14.51
C LEU A 547 19.33 10.80 16.03
N GLY A 548 19.86 9.89 16.85
CA GLY A 548 19.83 10.03 18.31
C GLY A 548 20.38 11.38 18.78
N ARG A 549 21.60 11.72 18.36
CA ARG A 549 22.25 13.00 18.67
C ARG A 549 21.45 14.22 18.16
N LEU A 550 20.85 14.13 16.97
CA LEU A 550 20.00 15.21 16.44
C LEU A 550 18.68 15.36 17.23
N LEU A 551 18.10 14.26 17.72
CA LEU A 551 16.93 14.29 18.61
C LEU A 551 17.30 14.83 20.00
N GLU A 552 18.50 14.58 20.50
CA GLU A 552 19.01 15.15 21.76
C GLU A 552 19.29 16.65 21.64
N LEU A 553 19.75 17.13 20.48
CA LEU A 553 20.05 18.54 20.22
C LEU A 553 18.80 19.42 20.04
N PHE A 554 17.76 18.90 19.40
CA PHE A 554 16.57 19.69 19.04
C PHE A 554 15.28 19.25 19.76
N GLY A 555 15.21 18.02 20.25
CA GLY A 555 14.02 17.48 20.89
C GLY A 555 13.89 17.85 22.36
N ARG A 556 12.66 17.74 22.87
CA ARG A 556 12.35 17.84 24.30
C ARG A 556 12.29 16.45 24.92
N GLN A 557 12.79 16.30 26.14
CA GLN A 557 12.78 15.04 26.87
C GLN A 557 11.45 14.85 27.61
N LEU A 558 10.82 13.70 27.43
CA LEU A 558 9.63 13.25 28.16
C LEU A 558 9.99 12.28 29.30
N GLY A 559 9.04 12.10 30.22
CA GLY A 559 9.13 11.05 31.25
C GLY A 559 9.36 9.68 30.62
N GLY A 560 10.33 8.92 31.15
CA GLY A 560 10.75 7.64 30.57
C GLY A 560 11.84 7.73 29.50
N GLY A 561 12.42 8.91 29.24
CA GLY A 561 13.59 9.06 28.37
C GLY A 561 13.30 9.07 26.87
N GLN A 562 12.03 9.20 26.48
CA GLN A 562 11.65 9.45 25.08
C GLN A 562 11.92 10.92 24.70
N LEU A 563 12.31 11.15 23.45
CA LEU A 563 12.55 12.46 22.86
C LEU A 563 11.54 12.72 21.75
N GLU A 564 10.94 13.92 21.76
CA GLU A 564 10.00 14.38 20.73
C GLU A 564 10.45 15.73 20.14
N LEU A 565 10.17 15.98 18.86
CA LEU A 565 10.31 17.32 18.26
C LEU A 565 8.94 17.96 18.00
N ASP A 566 8.65 19.08 18.66
CA ASP A 566 7.52 19.92 18.24
C ASP A 566 7.80 20.63 16.90
N GLN A 567 6.78 21.35 16.40
CA GLN A 567 6.86 22.02 15.11
C GLN A 567 7.96 23.11 15.04
N GLY A 568 8.26 23.79 16.16
CA GLY A 568 9.31 24.80 16.24
C GLY A 568 10.71 24.19 16.31
N ALA A 569 10.85 23.11 17.09
CA ALA A 569 12.06 22.29 17.09
C ALA A 569 12.38 21.75 15.69
N LEU A 570 11.37 21.30 14.92
CA LEU A 570 11.58 20.83 13.56
C LEU A 570 12.02 21.95 12.60
N GLU A 571 11.51 23.18 12.75
CA GLU A 571 11.99 24.33 11.94
C GLU A 571 13.51 24.55 12.12
N ASN A 572 14.04 24.35 13.34
CA ASN A 572 15.47 24.45 13.64
C ASN A 572 16.27 23.23 13.10
N PHE A 573 15.81 22.01 13.36
CA PHE A 573 16.41 20.78 12.81
C PHE A 573 16.52 20.85 11.29
N PHE A 574 15.44 21.25 10.61
CA PHE A 574 15.40 21.33 9.14
C PHE A 574 16.41 22.35 8.61
N GLN A 575 16.54 23.50 9.27
CA GLN A 575 17.55 24.50 8.91
C GLN A 575 18.98 23.94 9.00
N GLU A 576 19.31 23.22 10.07
CA GLU A 576 20.67 22.67 10.25
C GLU A 576 20.95 21.51 9.29
N PHE A 577 19.96 20.63 9.06
CA PHE A 577 20.04 19.56 8.08
C PHE A 577 20.30 20.09 6.65
N LEU A 578 19.68 21.22 6.28
CA LEU A 578 19.96 21.90 5.01
C LEU A 578 21.38 22.49 4.96
N ARG A 579 21.87 23.09 6.07
CA ARG A 579 23.22 23.65 6.16
C ARG A 579 24.30 22.59 6.01
N GLU A 580 24.20 21.47 6.72
CA GLU A 580 25.12 20.34 6.55
C GLU A 580 25.17 19.87 5.10
N THR A 581 24.01 19.78 4.44
CA THR A 581 23.91 19.36 3.04
C THR A 581 24.64 20.32 2.10
N ALA A 582 24.55 21.64 2.36
CA ALA A 582 25.27 22.65 1.59
C ALA A 582 26.79 22.62 1.86
N ASN A 583 27.20 22.44 3.13
CA ASN A 583 28.61 22.42 3.52
C ASN A 583 29.36 21.17 3.02
N LEU A 584 28.69 20.01 2.97
CA LEU A 584 29.22 18.79 2.33
C LEU A 584 29.55 18.99 0.84
N GLN A 585 29.00 20.02 0.21
CA GLN A 585 29.25 20.38 -1.19
C GLN A 585 30.43 21.35 -1.39
N MET A 586 31.12 21.77 -0.33
CA MET A 586 32.39 22.53 -0.41
C MET A 586 33.64 21.67 -0.18
N CYS A 587 33.47 20.41 0.22
CA CYS A 587 34.55 19.46 0.49
C CYS A 587 34.65 18.31 -0.53
N LEU A 588 33.86 18.39 -1.62
CA LEU A 588 33.80 17.46 -2.75
C LEU A 588 33.88 18.27 -4.05
#